data_AF-A0A7J4V7W1-F1
#
_entry.id   AF-A0A7J4V7W1-F1
#
_cell.length_a   1.000
_cell.length_b   1.000
_cell.length_c   1.000
_cell.angle_alpha   90.00
_cell.angle_beta   90.00
_cell.angle_gamma   90.00
#
_symmetry.space_group_name_H-M   'P 1'
#
loop_
_entity.id
_entity.type
_entity.pdbx_description
1 polymer ?
#
loop_
_entity_poly.entity_id
_entity_poly.type
_entity_poly.pdbx_seq_one_letter_code
_entity_poly.pdbx_strand_id
1 'polypeptide(L)'
;MRPDGLAWGRIQGFETLFWLETGDEHKKKEEIEDITRKRWTKALAFCRETGVRLIYAQVSPDWVKKAALWAFKNLPEDIAVVIGNTRRFGILPTTI
;
A
#
# COMPACT_ATOMS: atom_id res chain seq x y z
N MET A 1 7.25 -0.90 -12.91
CA MET A 1 5.98 -0.22 -12.58
C MET A 1 6.35 0.88 -11.60
N ARG A 2 5.89 2.11 -11.84
CA ARG A 2 6.13 3.22 -10.91
C ARG A 2 4.89 3.38 -10.02
N PRO A 3 5.07 3.62 -8.72
CA PRO A 3 3.96 3.96 -7.83
C PRO A 3 3.35 5.30 -8.20
N ASP A 4 2.13 5.53 -7.72
CA ASP A 4 1.46 6.82 -7.86
C ASP A 4 2.09 7.89 -6.95
N GLY A 5 2.76 7.47 -5.87
CA GLY A 5 3.56 8.37 -5.03
C GLY A 5 4.64 7.63 -4.24
N LEU A 6 5.72 8.34 -3.93
CA LEU A 6 6.80 7.86 -3.07
C LEU A 6 7.19 8.92 -2.06
N ALA A 7 7.46 8.48 -0.85
CA ALA A 7 8.23 9.24 0.13
C ALA A 7 9.27 8.32 0.75
N TRP A 8 10.44 8.86 1.04
CA TRP A 8 11.53 8.15 1.71
C TRP A 8 11.92 8.90 2.97
N GLY A 9 12.18 8.18 4.04
CA GLY A 9 12.71 8.78 5.25
C GLY A 9 13.04 7.76 6.32
N ARG A 10 13.52 8.25 7.46
CA ARG A 10 13.86 7.42 8.61
C ARG A 10 12.73 7.45 9.63
N ILE A 11 12.20 6.28 9.98
CA ILE A 11 11.12 6.10 10.96
C ILE A 11 11.59 5.11 12.03
N GLN A 12 11.55 5.52 13.30
CA GLN A 12 11.98 4.70 14.45
C GLN A 12 13.37 4.06 14.27
N GLY A 13 14.30 4.78 13.62
CA GLY A 13 15.66 4.32 13.38
C GLY A 13 15.87 3.50 12.11
N PHE A 14 14.81 3.14 11.38
CA PHE A 14 14.88 2.37 10.14
C PHE A 14 14.68 3.26 8.91
N GLU A 15 15.53 3.07 7.89
CA GLU A 15 15.26 3.61 6.55
C GLU A 15 13.99 2.96 6.01
N THR A 16 13.05 3.79 5.59
CA THR A 16 11.68 3.37 5.27
C THR A 16 11.21 4.03 3.99
N LEU A 17 10.68 3.22 3.09
CA LEU A 17 10.03 3.65 1.86
C LEU A 17 8.51 3.60 2.04
N PHE A 18 7.87 4.75 1.84
CA PHE A 18 6.42 4.86 1.73
C PHE A 18 6.01 4.78 0.26
N TRP A 19 5.31 3.71 -0.10
CA TRP A 19 4.89 3.40 -1.46
C TRP A 19 3.38 3.59 -1.59
N LEU A 20 2.94 4.59 -2.36
CA LEU A 20 1.53 4.93 -2.52
C LEU A 20 0.97 4.39 -3.84
N GLU A 21 -0.19 3.76 -3.76
CA GLU A 21 -0.99 3.29 -4.88
C GLU A 21 -2.43 3.79 -4.76
N THR A 22 -2.98 4.26 -5.87
CA THR A 22 -4.36 4.67 -6.00
C THR A 22 -5.16 3.59 -6.73
N GLY A 23 -6.34 3.27 -6.20
CA GLY A 23 -7.21 2.26 -6.80
C GLY A 23 -8.23 2.87 -7.76
N ASP A 24 -8.37 2.26 -8.93
CA ASP A 24 -9.37 2.60 -9.95
C ASP A 24 -10.57 1.63 -9.88
N GLU A 25 -11.76 2.15 -10.17
CA GLU A 25 -13.03 1.43 -10.09
C GLU A 25 -13.43 0.69 -11.40
N HIS A 26 -12.64 0.79 -12.46
CA HIS A 26 -12.99 0.18 -13.74
C HIS A 26 -12.46 -1.27 -13.91
N LYS A 27 -12.23 -2.00 -12.81
CA LYS A 27 -11.60 -3.35 -12.84
C LYS A 27 -12.44 -4.39 -12.12
N LYS A 28 -12.29 -5.65 -12.49
CA LYS A 28 -12.94 -6.75 -11.74
C LYS A 28 -12.25 -6.95 -10.40
N LYS A 29 -12.96 -7.56 -9.45
CA LYS A 29 -12.44 -7.84 -8.10
C LYS A 29 -11.15 -8.66 -8.14
N GLU A 30 -11.12 -9.71 -8.97
CA GLU A 30 -9.98 -10.61 -9.12
C GLU A 30 -8.77 -9.89 -9.72
N GLU A 31 -9.02 -8.98 -10.67
CA GLU A 31 -7.99 -8.15 -11.28
C GLU A 31 -7.40 -7.17 -10.25
N ILE A 32 -8.22 -6.56 -9.40
CA ILE A 32 -7.76 -5.68 -8.32
C ILE A 32 -6.88 -6.47 -7.35
N GLU A 33 -7.32 -7.66 -6.93
CA GLU A 33 -6.55 -8.51 -6.02
C GLU A 33 -5.18 -8.88 -6.63
N ASP A 34 -5.17 -9.36 -7.88
CA ASP A 34 -3.94 -9.78 -8.57
C ASP A 34 -2.98 -8.61 -8.80
N ILE A 35 -3.50 -7.45 -9.23
CA ILE A 35 -2.69 -6.24 -9.44
C ILE A 35 -2.11 -5.75 -8.11
N THR A 36 -2.91 -5.63 -7.06
CA THR A 36 -2.44 -5.22 -5.74
C THR A 36 -1.36 -6.19 -5.24
N ARG A 37 -1.57 -7.51 -5.37
CA ARG A 37 -0.60 -8.54 -4.98
C ARG A 37 0.72 -8.37 -5.72
N LYS A 38 0.68 -8.27 -7.05
CA LYS A 38 1.86 -8.05 -7.88
C LYS A 38 2.61 -6.77 -7.52
N ARG A 39 1.90 -5.68 -7.20
CA ARG A 39 2.50 -4.39 -6.83
C ARG A 39 3.23 -4.48 -5.49
N TRP A 40 2.57 -4.91 -4.42
CA TRP A 40 3.22 -4.92 -3.11
C TRP A 40 4.36 -5.94 -3.02
N THR A 41 4.26 -7.10 -3.68
CA THR A 41 5.37 -8.08 -3.73
C THR A 41 6.61 -7.49 -4.43
N LYS A 42 6.43 -6.73 -5.51
CA LYS A 42 7.55 -6.07 -6.20
C LYS A 42 8.16 -4.94 -5.37
N ALA A 43 7.32 -4.13 -4.73
CA ALA A 43 7.79 -3.08 -3.82
C ALA A 43 8.60 -3.70 -2.67
N LEU A 44 8.15 -4.82 -2.11
CA LEU A 44 8.84 -5.52 -1.04
C LEU A 44 10.17 -6.12 -1.49
N ALA A 45 10.21 -6.73 -2.68
CA ALA A 45 11.46 -7.24 -3.25
C ALA A 45 12.50 -6.12 -3.39
N PHE A 46 12.11 -4.97 -3.93
CA PHE A 46 12.97 -3.79 -4.01
C PHE A 46 13.47 -3.32 -2.64
N CYS A 47 12.58 -3.28 -1.65
CA CYS A 47 12.95 -2.85 -0.29
C CYS A 47 13.94 -3.82 0.36
N ARG A 48 13.78 -5.12 0.15
CA ARG A 48 14.70 -6.15 0.65
C ARG A 48 16.08 -6.06 0.00
N GLU A 49 16.14 -5.83 -1.30
CA GLU A 49 17.41 -5.67 -2.03
C GLU A 49 18.18 -4.43 -1.54
N THR A 50 17.47 -3.40 -1.08
CA THR A 50 18.06 -2.12 -0.65
C THR A 50 18.19 -1.97 0.86
N GLY A 51 17.72 -2.97 1.64
CA GLY A 51 17.79 -2.96 3.11
C GLY A 51 16.83 -1.98 3.80
N VAL A 52 15.81 -1.49 3.09
CA VAL A 52 14.81 -0.58 3.67
C VAL A 52 13.51 -1.29 4.03
N ARG A 53 12.76 -0.71 4.96
CA ARG A 53 11.42 -1.19 5.33
C ARG A 53 10.37 -0.63 4.39
N LEU A 54 9.33 -1.41 4.12
CA LEU A 54 8.23 -0.99 3.27
C LEU A 54 7.01 -0.58 4.09
N ILE A 55 6.50 0.61 3.85
CA ILE A 55 5.11 0.97 4.15
C ILE A 55 4.38 1.05 2.81
N TYR A 56 3.51 0.08 2.54
CA TYR A 56 2.67 0.07 1.35
C TYR A 56 1.32 0.70 1.67
N ALA A 57 1.02 1.83 1.03
CA ALA A 57 -0.23 2.54 1.19
C ALA A 57 -1.10 2.39 -0.05
N GLN A 58 -2.36 2.02 0.14
CA GLN A 58 -3.35 2.04 -0.93
C GLN A 58 -4.54 2.91 -0.55
N VAL A 59 -4.87 3.87 -1.41
CA VAL A 59 -6.05 4.75 -1.25
C VAL A 59 -7.00 4.50 -2.42
N SER A 60 -8.20 4.03 -2.12
CA SER A 60 -9.15 3.62 -3.18
C SER A 60 -10.61 3.78 -2.75
N PRO A 61 -11.58 3.77 -3.67
CA PRO A 61 -13.00 3.67 -3.34
C PRO A 61 -13.29 2.46 -2.44
N ASP A 62 -14.36 2.51 -1.64
CA ASP A 62 -14.64 1.51 -0.60
C ASP A 62 -14.73 0.06 -1.09
N TRP A 63 -15.27 -0.16 -2.29
CA TRP A 63 -15.40 -1.51 -2.82
C TRP A 63 -14.07 -2.03 -3.37
N VAL A 64 -13.26 -1.17 -4.01
CA VAL A 64 -11.89 -1.48 -4.47
C VAL A 64 -11.00 -1.80 -3.27
N LYS A 65 -11.17 -1.03 -2.19
CA LYS A 65 -10.52 -1.25 -0.90
C LYS A 65 -10.79 -2.65 -0.37
N LYS A 66 -12.07 -3.06 -0.35
CA LYS A 66 -12.50 -4.40 0.08
C LYS A 66 -11.92 -5.50 -0.82
N ALA A 67 -11.83 -5.27 -2.13
CA ALA A 67 -11.20 -6.21 -3.06
C ALA A 67 -9.69 -6.34 -2.80
N ALA A 68 -8.99 -5.22 -2.69
CA ALA A 68 -7.55 -5.17 -2.47
C ALA A 68 -7.10 -5.78 -1.13
N LEU A 69 -7.95 -5.74 -0.10
CA LEU A 69 -7.66 -6.40 1.19
C LEU A 69 -7.35 -7.90 1.02
N TRP A 70 -7.95 -8.58 0.05
CA TRP A 70 -7.70 -9.99 -0.23
C TRP A 70 -6.28 -10.27 -0.76
N ALA A 71 -5.59 -9.24 -1.24
CA ALA A 71 -4.21 -9.34 -1.71
C ALA A 71 -3.19 -9.43 -0.57
N PHE A 72 -3.55 -9.04 0.66
CA PHE A 72 -2.64 -8.92 1.80
C PHE A 72 -2.79 -10.08 2.81
N LYS A 73 -2.67 -11.31 2.31
CA LYS A 73 -2.65 -12.52 3.15
C LYS A 73 -1.20 -12.87 3.51
N ASN A 74 -0.96 -13.28 4.76
CA ASN A 74 0.34 -13.72 5.26
C ASN A 74 1.45 -12.67 5.01
N LEU A 75 1.21 -11.42 5.43
CA LEU A 75 2.19 -10.36 5.28
C LEU A 75 3.47 -10.68 6.06
N PRO A 76 4.65 -10.55 5.42
CA PRO A 76 5.93 -10.62 6.13
C PRO A 76 6.09 -9.52 7.18
N GLU A 77 7.01 -9.70 8.13
CA GLU A 77 7.23 -8.74 9.23
C GLU A 77 7.89 -7.42 8.80
N ASP A 78 8.50 -7.39 7.62
CA ASP A 78 9.23 -6.24 7.06
C ASP A 78 8.36 -5.30 6.19
N ILE A 79 7.05 -5.51 6.20
CA ILE A 79 6.07 -4.65 5.52
C ILE A 79 4.96 -4.22 6.48
N ALA A 80 4.61 -2.94 6.43
CA ALA A 80 3.35 -2.43 6.97
C ALA A 80 2.42 -2.04 5.81
N VAL A 81 1.12 -2.31 5.95
CA VAL A 81 0.12 -1.97 4.94
C VAL A 81 -0.88 -0.97 5.50
N VAL A 82 -1.07 0.15 4.81
CA VAL A 82 -2.03 1.20 5.16
C VAL A 82 -3.10 1.28 4.08
N ILE A 83 -4.36 1.11 4.45
CA ILE A 83 -5.48 1.11 3.51
C ILE A 83 -6.42 2.27 3.82
N GLY A 84 -6.57 3.19 2.86
CA GLY A 84 -7.40 4.39 2.97
C GLY A 84 -8.58 4.41 1.98
N ASN A 85 -9.61 5.18 2.32
CA ASN A 85 -10.71 5.51 1.41
C ASN A 85 -10.46 6.88 0.79
N THR A 86 -10.56 6.98 -0.54
CA THR A 86 -10.42 8.25 -1.28
C THR A 86 -11.35 9.35 -0.79
N ARG A 87 -12.57 9.04 -0.36
CA ARG A 87 -13.55 10.01 0.17
C ARG A 87 -13.19 10.59 1.54
N ARG A 88 -12.26 9.97 2.26
CA ARG A 88 -11.77 10.44 3.58
C ARG A 88 -10.29 10.81 3.54
N PHE A 89 -9.71 10.90 2.35
CA PHE A 89 -8.31 11.27 2.19
C PHE A 89 -8.06 12.68 2.71
N GLY A 90 -6.96 12.87 3.44
CA GLY A 90 -6.61 14.16 4.07
C GLY A 90 -7.33 14.48 5.38
N ILE A 91 -8.25 13.61 5.84
CA ILE A 91 -8.89 13.77 7.15
C ILE A 91 -8.08 12.98 8.18
N LEU A 92 -7.29 13.68 8.99
CA LEU A 92 -6.65 13.09 10.15
C LEU A 92 -7.72 12.70 11.18
N PRO A 93 -7.66 11.50 11.78
CA PRO A 93 -8.51 11.18 12.91
C PRO A 93 -8.21 12.17 14.03
N THR A 94 -9.15 13.05 14.34
CA THR A 94 -9.10 13.81 15.60
C THR A 94 -9.35 12.82 16.72
N THR A 95 -8.37 12.66 17.61
CA THR A 95 -8.50 11.88 18.84
C THR A 95 -9.74 12.37 19.60
N ILE A 96 -10.65 11.45 19.91
CA ILE A 96 -11.72 11.65 20.91
C ILE A 96 -11.13 11.31 22.27
#